data_AF-A0A7X7VFE9-F1
#
_entry.id   AF-A0A7X7VFE9-F1
#
_cell.length_a   1.000
_cell.length_b   1.000
_cell.length_c   1.000
_cell.angle_alpha   90.00
_cell.angle_beta   90.00
_cell.angle_gamma   90.00
#
_symmetry.space_group_name_H-M   'P 1'
#
loop_
_entity.id
_entity.type
_entity.pdbx_description
1 polymer ?
#
loop_
_entity_poly.entity_id
_entity_poly.type
_entity_poly.pdbx_seq_one_letter_code
_entity_poly.pdbx_strand_id
1 'polypeptide(L)'
;MGRDRRTFVLSLFAGGLVLVVSVFGFVGMLGRPDIPWDELAQQTGIPAEALPGAALRVDGFPVVDRDADFKFVAARHRVGDIIEFVFAKDGREVAARAALEAHYAGEGYPLVFFLTGAFGFLVGFAVYLLRRGDRRAGYFYWLCMAFSAAVMISGEWYGVHGRPLAILPGVAFFFAYTMTPIAFLRFALTLTARDHLPGGRTLFWISILFGAFFSAGFAASILLPSAVVFRLKGYFQVFRVWFVVLFVAGTALLVRAFRTAPTRVRRDQIRWVLIGVLGGLGPFLFLYQLPRALGAVSVLSEEAASAFFVLLPLALALAIFKYRLLDVPAFVNKSVVYALLTAVTVGVYMLAVEAMKPLFAVRTGAGRKWLSAGAAFVAALAFAPARAWIQKLVDRAFFRRGYNERLALREFAERAGKAWSAGDVLSGFADTLAGALPVERTGAFVPSPGRAPAGAALRTGLDDGAVA
;
A
#
# COMPACT_ATOMS: atom_id res chain seq x y z
N MET A 1 -7.76 18.09 29.27
CA MET A 1 -6.95 18.57 28.11
C MET A 1 -5.49 18.07 28.08
N GLY A 2 -4.77 17.96 29.21
CA GLY A 2 -3.35 17.55 29.20
C GLY A 2 -3.05 16.09 28.81
N ARG A 3 -3.91 15.13 29.18
CA ARG A 3 -3.69 13.69 28.94
C ARG A 3 -3.80 13.31 27.45
N ASP A 4 -4.79 13.83 26.74
CA ASP A 4 -4.98 13.55 25.30
C ASP A 4 -3.86 14.15 24.44
N ARG A 5 -3.37 15.34 24.80
CA ARG A 5 -2.22 15.95 24.11
C ARG A 5 -0.94 15.14 24.29
N ARG A 6 -0.68 14.61 25.49
CA ARG A 6 0.48 13.73 25.74
C ARG A 6 0.39 12.44 24.95
N THR A 7 -0.75 11.74 25.00
CA THR A 7 -0.97 10.50 24.23
C THR A 7 -0.82 10.72 22.73
N PHE A 8 -1.32 11.84 22.22
CA PHE A 8 -1.18 12.23 20.81
C PHE A 8 0.29 12.42 20.40
N VAL A 9 1.05 13.20 21.17
CA VAL A 9 2.48 13.45 20.88
C VAL A 9 3.30 12.16 20.98
N LEU A 10 3.03 11.33 21.99
CA LEU A 10 3.70 10.04 22.15
C LEU A 10 3.40 9.10 20.99
N SER A 11 2.16 9.07 20.50
CA SER A 11 1.79 8.24 19.34
C SER A 11 2.51 8.72 18.07
N LEU A 12 2.60 10.04 17.86
CA LEU A 12 3.29 10.63 16.72
C LEU A 12 4.79 10.31 16.74
N PHE A 13 5.42 10.43 17.92
CA PHE A 13 6.82 10.07 18.12
C PHE A 13 7.05 8.58 17.87
N ALA A 14 6.18 7.72 18.41
CA ALA A 14 6.27 6.28 18.23
C ALA A 14 6.14 5.88 16.75
N GLY A 15 5.20 6.44 15.99
CA GLY A 15 5.14 6.16 14.56
C GLY A 15 6.30 6.78 13.78
N GLY A 16 6.86 7.90 14.23
CA GLY A 16 8.10 8.45 13.66
C GLY A 16 9.27 7.49 13.82
N LEU A 17 9.40 6.87 15.00
CA LEU A 17 10.39 5.81 15.25
C LEU A 17 10.14 4.58 14.37
N VAL A 18 8.88 4.14 14.23
CA VAL A 18 8.52 3.02 13.33
C VAL A 18 8.92 3.32 11.89
N LEU A 19 8.68 4.55 11.40
CA LEU A 19 9.11 4.97 10.07
C LEU A 19 10.64 4.91 9.91
N VAL A 20 11.40 5.45 10.88
CA VAL A 20 12.88 5.42 10.84
C VAL A 20 13.40 3.99 10.81
N VAL A 21 12.87 3.11 11.67
CA VAL A 21 13.25 1.69 11.68
C VAL A 21 12.86 0.99 10.37
N SER A 22 11.72 1.37 9.77
CA SER A 22 11.26 0.81 8.50
C SER A 22 12.14 1.23 7.33
N VAL A 23 12.55 2.50 7.27
CA VAL A 23 13.51 3.00 6.26
C VAL A 23 14.87 2.33 6.44
N PHE A 24 15.33 2.17 7.69
CA PHE A 24 16.56 1.44 7.97
C PHE A 24 16.47 -0.03 7.52
N GLY A 25 15.34 -0.69 7.78
CA GLY A 25 15.04 -2.04 7.29
C GLY A 25 15.07 -2.15 5.78
N PHE A 26 14.42 -1.20 5.09
CA PHE A 26 14.41 -1.13 3.63
C PHE A 26 15.82 -0.99 3.04
N VAL A 27 16.65 -0.10 3.60
CA VAL A 27 18.04 0.06 3.14
C VAL A 27 18.85 -1.22 3.38
N GLY A 28 18.62 -1.91 4.50
CA GLY A 28 19.21 -3.22 4.77
C GLY A 28 18.78 -4.25 3.72
N MET A 29 17.50 -4.31 3.40
CA MET A 29 16.94 -5.23 2.42
C MET A 29 17.57 -5.10 1.02
N LEU A 30 17.97 -3.89 0.59
CA LEU A 30 18.64 -3.69 -0.70
C LEU A 30 19.98 -4.43 -0.82
N GLY A 31 20.64 -4.74 0.29
CA GLY A 31 21.90 -5.49 0.30
C GLY A 31 21.71 -6.99 0.47
N ARG A 32 20.48 -7.51 0.32
CA ARG A 32 20.17 -8.94 0.47
C ARG A 32 21.08 -9.78 -0.45
N PRO A 33 21.89 -10.69 0.13
CA PRO A 33 22.69 -11.62 -0.67
C PRO A 33 21.82 -12.74 -1.23
N ASP A 34 22.22 -13.24 -2.40
CA ASP A 34 21.70 -14.45 -3.01
C ASP A 34 22.84 -15.44 -3.33
N ILE A 35 22.47 -16.70 -3.47
CA ILE A 35 23.41 -17.77 -3.77
C ILE A 35 23.61 -17.84 -5.29
N PRO A 36 24.86 -17.74 -5.79
CA PRO A 36 25.15 -17.75 -7.23
C PRO A 36 25.07 -19.18 -7.79
N TRP A 37 23.84 -19.69 -7.98
CA TRP A 37 23.61 -21.07 -8.42
C TRP A 37 24.27 -21.41 -9.76
N ASP A 38 24.33 -20.45 -10.68
CA ASP A 38 24.95 -20.63 -12.00
C ASP A 38 26.48 -20.78 -11.92
N GLU A 39 27.14 -19.99 -11.07
CA GLU A 39 28.58 -20.11 -10.83
C GLU A 39 28.90 -21.46 -10.16
N LEU A 40 28.11 -21.83 -9.16
CA LEU A 40 28.26 -23.11 -8.47
C LEU A 40 28.02 -24.29 -9.42
N ALA A 41 27.10 -24.16 -10.39
CA ALA A 41 26.85 -25.18 -11.40
C ALA A 41 28.07 -25.38 -12.31
N GLN A 42 28.74 -24.28 -12.70
CA GLN A 42 29.97 -24.34 -13.50
C GLN A 42 31.12 -24.98 -12.73
N GLN A 43 31.29 -24.66 -11.45
CA GLN A 43 32.37 -25.22 -10.62
C GLN A 43 32.17 -26.71 -10.32
N THR A 44 30.93 -27.12 -10.02
CA THR A 44 30.62 -28.50 -9.59
C THR A 44 30.26 -29.43 -10.75
N GLY A 45 29.88 -28.87 -11.91
CA GLY A 45 29.33 -29.61 -13.04
C GLY A 45 27.99 -30.28 -12.74
N ILE A 46 27.22 -29.75 -11.79
CA ILE A 46 25.84 -30.16 -11.47
C ILE A 46 24.90 -29.08 -12.05
N PRO A 47 23.79 -29.42 -12.72
CA PRO A 47 22.83 -28.43 -13.21
C PRO A 47 22.31 -27.53 -12.08
N ALA A 48 22.17 -26.22 -12.34
CA ALA A 48 21.76 -25.23 -11.33
C ALA A 48 20.45 -25.60 -10.61
N GLU A 49 19.48 -26.17 -11.35
CA GLU A 49 18.19 -26.61 -10.79
C GLU A 49 18.31 -27.79 -9.81
N ALA A 50 19.34 -28.63 -9.98
CA ALA A 50 19.59 -29.80 -9.14
C ALA A 50 20.47 -29.49 -7.92
N LEU A 51 21.21 -28.37 -7.94
CA LEU A 51 22.12 -27.96 -6.86
C LEU A 51 21.44 -27.80 -5.49
N PRO A 52 20.28 -27.12 -5.36
CA PRO A 52 19.55 -27.06 -4.09
C PRO A 52 19.22 -28.46 -3.54
N GLY A 53 19.00 -29.42 -4.44
CA GLY A 53 18.72 -30.82 -4.14
C GLY A 53 19.93 -31.59 -3.59
N ALA A 54 21.10 -31.30 -4.15
CA ALA A 54 22.36 -31.98 -3.87
C ALA A 54 23.11 -31.39 -2.66
N ALA A 55 22.73 -30.21 -2.16
CA ALA A 55 23.45 -29.54 -1.07
C ALA A 55 23.38 -30.36 0.24
N LEU A 56 24.55 -30.69 0.78
CA LEU A 56 24.72 -31.37 2.07
C LEU A 56 25.04 -30.37 3.19
N ARG A 57 25.95 -29.42 2.92
CA ARG A 57 26.38 -28.40 3.87
C ARG A 57 26.60 -27.06 3.18
N VAL A 58 26.30 -25.97 3.88
CA VAL A 58 26.64 -24.61 3.44
C VAL A 58 27.20 -23.84 4.63
N ASP A 59 28.36 -23.23 4.44
CA ASP A 59 29.07 -22.47 5.48
C ASP A 59 29.24 -23.26 6.79
N GLY A 60 29.54 -24.55 6.66
CA GLY A 60 29.69 -25.47 7.79
C GLY A 60 28.38 -25.99 8.40
N PHE A 61 27.21 -25.42 8.08
CA PHE A 61 25.90 -25.87 8.57
C PHE A 61 25.33 -26.99 7.70
N PRO A 62 24.75 -28.06 8.30
CA PRO A 62 24.07 -29.10 7.54
C PRO A 62 22.76 -28.56 6.94
N VAL A 63 22.51 -28.92 5.68
CA VAL A 63 21.27 -28.58 4.97
C VAL A 63 20.25 -29.69 5.22
N VAL A 64 19.19 -29.37 5.96
CA VAL A 64 18.06 -30.27 6.27
C VAL A 64 16.78 -29.72 5.65
N ASP A 65 16.51 -28.43 5.82
CA ASP A 65 15.41 -27.72 5.18
C ASP A 65 15.99 -26.71 4.19
N ARG A 66 15.91 -27.05 2.91
CA ARG A 66 16.49 -26.25 1.82
C ARG A 66 15.93 -24.82 1.78
N ASP A 67 14.65 -24.61 2.08
CA ASP A 67 14.07 -23.25 2.07
C ASP A 67 14.51 -22.43 3.28
N ALA A 68 14.78 -23.10 4.41
CA ALA A 68 15.25 -22.45 5.61
C ALA A 68 16.75 -22.19 5.63
N ASP A 69 17.54 -23.22 5.39
CA ASP A 69 18.95 -23.23 5.70
C ASP A 69 19.75 -22.33 4.74
N PHE A 70 19.37 -22.25 3.45
CA PHE A 70 19.97 -21.29 2.52
C PHE A 70 19.69 -19.83 2.91
N LYS A 71 18.46 -19.51 3.30
CA LYS A 71 18.09 -18.16 3.79
C LYS A 71 18.80 -17.82 5.08
N PHE A 72 18.98 -18.81 5.97
CA PHE A 72 19.71 -18.63 7.22
C PHE A 72 21.17 -18.27 6.99
N VAL A 73 21.85 -19.02 6.12
CA VAL A 73 23.26 -18.73 5.80
C VAL A 73 23.37 -17.38 5.10
N ALA A 74 22.55 -17.13 4.06
CA ALA A 74 22.55 -15.86 3.34
C ALA A 74 22.36 -14.65 4.29
N ALA A 75 21.42 -14.72 5.26
CA ALA A 75 21.16 -13.62 6.19
C ALA A 75 22.37 -13.23 7.07
N ARG A 76 23.37 -14.10 7.21
CA ARG A 76 24.55 -13.87 8.05
C ARG A 76 25.71 -13.24 7.31
N HIS A 77 25.69 -13.31 5.99
CA HIS A 77 26.74 -12.83 5.11
C HIS A 77 26.30 -11.58 4.36
N ARG A 78 27.23 -10.99 3.61
CA ARG A 78 27.03 -9.84 2.74
C ARG A 78 27.25 -10.25 1.30
N VAL A 79 26.70 -9.44 0.40
CA VAL A 79 27.05 -9.50 -1.02
C VAL A 79 28.57 -9.38 -1.15
N GLY A 80 29.18 -10.33 -1.86
CA GLY A 80 30.62 -10.44 -2.08
C GLY A 80 31.35 -11.35 -1.10
N ASP A 81 30.74 -11.78 0.00
CA ASP A 81 31.36 -12.73 0.93
C ASP A 81 31.49 -14.11 0.25
N ILE A 82 32.67 -14.71 0.33
CA ILE A 82 32.95 -16.03 -0.24
C ILE A 82 32.60 -17.09 0.80
N ILE A 83 31.65 -17.95 0.47
CA ILE A 83 31.22 -19.03 1.37
C ILE A 83 31.40 -20.39 0.70
N GLU A 84 31.54 -21.42 1.53
CA GLU A 84 31.74 -22.80 1.09
C GLU A 84 30.41 -23.56 1.00
N PHE A 85 30.25 -24.30 -0.09
CA PHE A 85 29.12 -25.17 -0.36
C PHE A 85 29.62 -26.59 -0.60
N VAL A 86 28.99 -27.57 0.04
CA VAL A 86 29.31 -28.99 -0.12
C VAL A 86 28.09 -29.69 -0.70
N PHE A 87 28.27 -30.31 -1.87
CA PHE A 87 27.23 -31.01 -2.61
C PHE A 87 27.51 -32.50 -2.72
N ALA A 88 26.46 -33.31 -2.79
CA ALA A 88 26.53 -34.72 -3.14
C ALA A 88 26.51 -34.89 -4.67
N LYS A 89 27.56 -35.51 -5.23
CA LYS A 89 27.63 -35.88 -6.65
C LYS A 89 28.15 -37.31 -6.78
N ASP A 90 27.36 -38.20 -7.39
CA ASP A 90 27.75 -39.60 -7.64
C ASP A 90 28.28 -40.34 -6.39
N GLY A 91 27.68 -40.06 -5.22
CA GLY A 91 28.08 -40.64 -3.94
C GLY A 91 29.35 -40.04 -3.31
N ARG A 92 29.91 -38.96 -3.89
CA ARG A 92 31.06 -38.21 -3.34
C ARG A 92 30.65 -36.80 -2.95
N GLU A 93 31.36 -36.24 -1.98
CA GLU A 93 31.22 -34.83 -1.61
C GLU A 93 32.08 -33.96 -2.54
N VAL A 94 31.47 -32.92 -3.11
CA VAL A 94 32.12 -31.91 -3.94
C VAL A 94 31.97 -30.57 -3.25
N ALA A 95 33.10 -29.98 -2.85
CA ALA A 95 33.13 -28.64 -2.27
C ALA A 95 33.35 -27.58 -3.37
N ALA A 96 32.60 -26.49 -3.29
CA ALA A 96 32.72 -25.32 -4.16
C ALA A 96 32.69 -24.04 -3.31
N ARG A 97 33.32 -22.98 -3.80
CA ARG A 97 33.36 -21.68 -3.12
C ARG A 97 32.96 -20.60 -4.11
N ALA A 98 31.97 -19.80 -3.74
CA ALA A 98 31.47 -18.73 -4.58
C ALA A 98 31.17 -17.48 -3.73
N ALA A 99 31.31 -16.31 -4.36
CA ALA A 99 30.98 -15.05 -3.74
C ALA A 99 29.47 -14.79 -3.85
N LEU A 100 28.81 -14.45 -2.76
CA LEU A 100 27.37 -14.16 -2.78
C LEU A 100 27.07 -12.96 -3.70
N GLU A 101 26.02 -13.09 -4.51
CA GLU A 101 25.60 -12.04 -5.43
C GLU A 101 24.46 -11.19 -4.85
N ALA A 102 24.17 -10.04 -5.46
CA ALA A 102 23.10 -9.17 -5.00
C ALA A 102 21.74 -9.64 -5.54
N HIS A 103 20.83 -10.01 -4.65
CA HIS A 103 19.50 -10.53 -5.02
C HIS A 103 18.69 -9.52 -5.86
N TYR A 104 18.81 -8.22 -5.56
CA TYR A 104 18.08 -7.15 -6.27
C TYR A 104 18.92 -6.46 -7.34
N ALA A 105 20.02 -7.09 -7.82
CA ALA A 105 20.88 -6.50 -8.84
C ALA A 105 20.08 -6.20 -10.13
N GLY A 106 19.88 -4.91 -10.42
CA GLY A 106 19.17 -4.48 -11.63
C GLY A 106 17.65 -4.59 -11.57
N GLU A 107 17.07 -4.91 -10.41
CA GLU A 107 15.63 -4.96 -10.19
C GLU A 107 15.12 -3.71 -9.45
N GLY A 108 14.18 -2.98 -10.04
CA GLY A 108 13.49 -1.89 -9.32
C GLY A 108 12.34 -2.34 -8.43
N TYR A 109 12.18 -3.65 -8.24
CA TYR A 109 11.13 -4.21 -7.41
C TYR A 109 11.11 -3.71 -5.95
N PRO A 110 12.26 -3.57 -5.24
CA PRO A 110 12.27 -3.03 -3.88
C PRO A 110 11.63 -1.65 -3.75
N LEU A 111 11.68 -0.85 -4.81
CA LEU A 111 11.08 0.48 -4.84
C LEU A 111 9.55 0.40 -4.65
N VAL A 112 8.89 -0.72 -4.99
CA VAL A 112 7.45 -0.94 -4.80
C VAL A 112 7.12 -0.91 -3.31
N PHE A 113 7.89 -1.64 -2.53
CA PHE A 113 7.74 -1.75 -1.09
C PHE A 113 7.98 -0.41 -0.41
N PHE A 114 9.05 0.28 -0.82
CA PHE A 114 9.37 1.61 -0.30
C PHE A 114 8.24 2.59 -0.55
N LEU A 115 7.77 2.70 -1.79
CA LEU A 115 6.70 3.64 -2.14
C LEU A 115 5.39 3.29 -1.44
N THR A 116 5.02 2.01 -1.44
CA THR A 116 3.76 1.55 -0.83
C THR A 116 3.77 1.81 0.67
N GLY A 117 4.87 1.48 1.35
CA GLY A 117 5.04 1.76 2.77
C GLY A 117 5.09 3.26 3.06
N ALA A 118 5.91 4.03 2.33
CA ALA A 118 6.03 5.48 2.54
C ALA A 118 4.67 6.17 2.34
N PHE A 119 3.93 5.76 1.32
CA PHE A 119 2.59 6.26 1.06
C PHE A 119 1.61 5.90 2.17
N GLY A 120 1.61 4.66 2.66
CA GLY A 120 0.78 4.25 3.80
C GLY A 120 1.14 5.04 5.08
N PHE A 121 2.42 5.27 5.36
CA PHE A 121 2.87 6.13 6.45
C PHE A 121 2.33 7.56 6.31
N LEU A 122 2.51 8.18 5.14
CA LEU A 122 2.05 9.54 4.86
C LEU A 122 0.54 9.68 5.07
N VAL A 123 -0.27 8.74 4.55
CA VAL A 123 -1.72 8.73 4.75
C VAL A 123 -2.06 8.58 6.24
N GLY A 124 -1.41 7.67 6.95
CA GLY A 124 -1.59 7.49 8.39
C GLY A 124 -1.31 8.77 9.18
N PHE A 125 -0.14 9.38 8.98
CA PHE A 125 0.25 10.62 9.64
C PHE A 125 -0.69 11.77 9.31
N ALA A 126 -1.03 11.97 8.03
CA ALA A 126 -1.94 13.02 7.60
C ALA A 126 -3.29 12.90 8.31
N VAL A 127 -3.89 11.71 8.31
CA VAL A 127 -5.20 11.49 8.94
C VAL A 127 -5.14 11.69 10.46
N TYR A 128 -4.08 11.22 11.12
CA TYR A 128 -3.93 11.37 12.56
C TYR A 128 -3.72 12.84 12.96
N LEU A 129 -2.94 13.60 12.20
CA LEU A 129 -2.72 15.04 12.42
C LEU A 129 -3.98 15.87 12.19
N LEU A 130 -4.78 15.50 11.19
CA LEU A 130 -6.01 16.22 10.82
C LEU A 130 -7.19 15.93 11.74
N ARG A 131 -7.21 14.78 12.40
CA ARG A 131 -8.32 14.34 13.27
C ARG A 131 -7.83 14.01 14.67
N ARG A 132 -7.21 15.01 15.29
CA ARG A 132 -6.73 14.94 16.67
C ARG A 132 -7.88 14.59 17.62
N GLY A 133 -7.70 13.52 18.40
CA GLY A 133 -8.69 13.07 19.39
C GLY A 133 -9.76 12.11 18.87
N ASP A 134 -9.86 11.87 17.56
CA ASP A 134 -10.78 10.86 17.03
C ASP A 134 -10.18 9.45 17.19
N ARG A 135 -10.88 8.59 17.94
CA ARG A 135 -10.47 7.19 18.16
C ARG A 135 -10.37 6.41 16.85
N ARG A 136 -11.24 6.69 15.86
CA ARG A 136 -11.22 6.01 14.57
C ARG A 136 -9.96 6.34 13.77
N ALA A 137 -9.56 7.61 13.80
CA ALA A 137 -8.30 8.06 13.21
C ALA A 137 -7.09 7.42 13.90
N GLY A 138 -7.17 7.18 15.21
CA GLY A 138 -6.14 6.43 15.96
C GLY A 138 -6.01 4.96 15.52
N TYR A 139 -7.12 4.23 15.36
CA TYR A 139 -7.07 2.85 14.85
C TYR A 139 -6.56 2.79 13.42
N PHE A 140 -6.99 3.72 12.58
CA PHE A 140 -6.52 3.86 11.20
C PHE A 140 -5.02 4.15 11.14
N TYR A 141 -4.54 5.06 12.00
CA TYR A 141 -3.12 5.40 12.11
C TYR A 141 -2.28 4.16 12.40
N TRP A 142 -2.61 3.39 13.45
CA TRP A 142 -1.86 2.19 13.81
C TRP A 142 -1.97 1.06 12.80
N LEU A 143 -3.11 0.94 12.10
CA LEU A 143 -3.22 0.06 10.94
C LEU A 143 -2.23 0.46 9.84
N CYS A 144 -2.16 1.75 9.51
CA CYS A 144 -1.21 2.24 8.50
C CYS A 144 0.23 2.04 8.96
N MET A 145 0.58 2.33 10.22
CA MET A 145 1.93 2.11 10.74
C MET A 145 2.33 0.63 10.65
N ALA A 146 1.46 -0.28 11.11
CA ALA A 146 1.73 -1.72 11.10
C ALA A 146 1.84 -2.27 9.66
N PHE A 147 0.87 -1.97 8.80
CA PHE A 147 0.92 -2.42 7.41
C PHE A 147 2.13 -1.86 6.66
N SER A 148 2.38 -0.55 6.79
CA SER A 148 3.45 0.12 6.05
C SER A 148 4.83 -0.30 6.52
N ALA A 149 5.02 -0.54 7.82
CA ALA A 149 6.27 -1.08 8.35
C ALA A 149 6.52 -2.50 7.83
N ALA A 150 5.51 -3.38 7.88
CA ALA A 150 5.65 -4.74 7.37
C ALA A 150 5.98 -4.75 5.87
N VAL A 151 5.31 -3.91 5.08
CA VAL A 151 5.54 -3.80 3.63
C VAL A 151 6.89 -3.16 3.31
N MET A 152 7.30 -2.10 4.00
CA MET A 152 8.56 -1.40 3.69
C MET A 152 9.80 -2.21 4.08
N ILE A 153 9.74 -2.90 5.23
CA ILE A 153 10.84 -3.78 5.66
C ILE A 153 10.88 -5.03 4.78
N SER A 154 9.71 -5.54 4.37
CA SER A 154 9.52 -6.65 3.44
C SER A 154 10.43 -7.85 3.71
N GLY A 155 10.38 -8.34 4.93
CA GLY A 155 11.02 -9.59 5.31
C GLY A 155 11.98 -9.44 6.47
N GLU A 156 11.95 -10.46 7.30
CA GLU A 156 12.54 -10.47 8.63
C GLU A 156 14.07 -10.69 8.66
N TRP A 157 14.69 -11.25 7.60
CA TRP A 157 16.10 -11.68 7.61
C TRP A 157 17.04 -10.86 6.70
N TYR A 158 16.48 -10.14 5.73
CA TYR A 158 17.23 -9.66 4.58
C TYR A 158 18.21 -8.53 4.89
N GLY A 159 18.04 -7.82 6.00
CA GLY A 159 18.91 -6.69 6.36
C GLY A 159 20.01 -7.03 7.36
N VAL A 160 20.08 -8.26 7.90
CA VAL A 160 20.92 -8.56 9.06
C VAL A 160 22.41 -8.38 8.74
N HIS A 161 22.90 -8.97 7.64
CA HIS A 161 24.26 -8.74 7.12
C HIS A 161 25.38 -8.88 8.17
N GLY A 162 25.16 -9.76 9.16
CA GLY A 162 26.04 -9.95 10.32
C GLY A 162 26.09 -8.78 11.32
N ARG A 163 25.17 -7.81 11.28
CA ARG A 163 25.14 -6.63 12.15
C ARG A 163 24.07 -6.78 13.25
N PRO A 164 24.42 -6.70 14.54
CA PRO A 164 23.45 -6.79 15.64
C PRO A 164 22.33 -5.73 15.57
N LEU A 165 22.66 -4.51 15.15
CA LEU A 165 21.70 -3.41 14.97
C LEU A 165 20.62 -3.72 13.93
N ALA A 166 20.93 -4.56 12.94
CA ALA A 166 20.00 -4.93 11.88
C ALA A 166 18.98 -6.01 12.30
N ILE A 167 19.01 -6.45 13.56
CA ILE A 167 17.93 -7.24 14.16
C ILE A 167 16.69 -6.35 14.39
N LEU A 168 16.86 -5.04 14.61
CA LEU A 168 15.77 -4.12 14.94
C LEU A 168 14.66 -4.10 13.87
N PRO A 169 14.96 -3.94 12.56
CA PRO A 169 13.93 -4.05 11.53
C PRO A 169 13.23 -5.41 11.49
N GLY A 170 13.94 -6.52 11.67
CA GLY A 170 13.32 -7.85 11.67
C GLY A 170 12.33 -8.03 12.82
N VAL A 171 12.68 -7.57 14.03
CA VAL A 171 11.76 -7.53 15.18
C VAL A 171 10.56 -6.63 14.89
N ALA A 172 10.82 -5.43 14.37
CA ALA A 172 9.76 -4.49 14.00
C ALA A 172 8.82 -5.08 12.94
N PHE A 173 9.35 -5.81 11.95
CA PHE A 173 8.58 -6.50 10.93
C PHE A 173 7.63 -7.53 11.55
N PHE A 174 8.09 -8.40 12.45
CA PHE A 174 7.21 -9.41 13.05
C PHE A 174 6.07 -8.77 13.83
N PHE A 175 6.35 -7.76 14.66
CA PHE A 175 5.27 -7.05 15.35
C PHE A 175 4.34 -6.33 14.37
N ALA A 176 4.87 -5.66 13.36
CA ALA A 176 4.08 -4.96 12.35
C ALA A 176 3.18 -5.93 11.57
N TYR A 177 3.72 -7.05 11.12
CA TYR A 177 3.02 -8.08 10.36
C TYR A 177 1.95 -8.76 11.21
N THR A 178 2.25 -9.13 12.47
CA THR A 178 1.27 -9.77 13.34
C THR A 178 0.19 -8.82 13.86
N MET A 179 0.51 -7.53 14.00
CA MET A 179 -0.46 -6.50 14.41
C MET A 179 -1.39 -6.05 13.27
N THR A 180 -0.96 -6.18 12.01
CA THR A 180 -1.74 -5.74 10.84
C THR A 180 -3.18 -6.30 10.80
N PRO A 181 -3.43 -7.62 10.91
CA PRO A 181 -4.79 -8.16 10.78
C PRO A 181 -5.71 -7.76 11.94
N ILE A 182 -5.17 -7.64 13.17
CA ILE A 182 -5.97 -7.19 14.32
C ILE A 182 -6.24 -5.68 14.27
N ALA A 183 -5.28 -4.88 13.80
CA ALA A 183 -5.48 -3.45 13.56
C ALA A 183 -6.53 -3.22 12.46
N PHE A 184 -6.49 -4.03 11.40
CA PHE A 184 -7.48 -4.02 10.33
C PHE A 184 -8.87 -4.38 10.84
N LEU A 185 -8.99 -5.47 11.60
CA LEU A 185 -10.25 -5.90 12.20
C LEU A 185 -10.85 -4.81 13.12
N ARG A 186 -10.02 -4.19 13.96
CA ARG A 186 -10.44 -3.07 14.82
C ARG A 186 -10.90 -1.87 14.02
N PHE A 187 -10.18 -1.50 12.97
CA PHE A 187 -10.59 -0.42 12.07
C PHE A 187 -11.92 -0.75 11.37
N ALA A 188 -12.08 -1.96 10.83
CA ALA A 188 -13.30 -2.40 10.16
C ALA A 188 -14.54 -2.32 11.07
N LEU A 189 -14.40 -2.66 12.36
CA LEU A 189 -15.48 -2.52 13.34
C LEU A 189 -15.96 -1.08 13.50
N THR A 190 -15.05 -0.10 13.46
CA THR A 190 -15.43 1.33 13.56
C THR A 190 -16.34 1.80 12.42
N LEU A 191 -16.38 1.03 11.32
CA LEU A 191 -17.26 1.32 10.20
C LEU A 191 -18.65 0.70 10.35
N THR A 192 -18.82 -0.22 11.30
CA THR A 192 -20.08 -0.89 11.63
C THR A 192 -20.80 -0.17 12.77
N ALA A 193 -22.07 -0.55 13.03
CA ALA A 193 -22.83 -0.04 14.19
C ALA A 193 -22.39 -0.66 15.54
N ARG A 194 -21.43 -1.60 15.53
CA ARG A 194 -20.89 -2.24 16.73
C ARG A 194 -19.58 -1.57 17.12
N ASP A 195 -19.54 -1.01 18.33
CA ASP A 195 -18.34 -0.38 18.89
C ASP A 195 -17.44 -1.35 19.68
N HIS A 196 -17.86 -2.61 19.85
CA HIS A 196 -17.12 -3.60 20.64
C HIS A 196 -16.85 -4.90 19.87
N LEU A 197 -15.61 -5.39 19.99
CA LEU A 197 -15.20 -6.70 19.50
C LEU A 197 -15.27 -7.70 20.66
N PRO A 198 -16.18 -8.69 20.65
CA PRO A 198 -16.12 -9.77 21.63
C PRO A 198 -14.75 -10.47 21.54
N GLY A 199 -14.04 -10.57 22.66
CA GLY A 199 -12.68 -11.14 22.70
C GLY A 199 -11.57 -10.25 22.10
N GLY A 200 -11.84 -8.98 21.76
CA GLY A 200 -10.87 -8.12 21.07
C GLY A 200 -9.57 -7.81 21.84
N ARG A 201 -9.57 -7.98 23.18
CA ARG A 201 -8.36 -7.95 24.00
C ARG A 201 -7.55 -9.23 23.84
N THR A 202 -8.21 -10.39 23.87
CA THR A 202 -7.59 -11.71 23.68
C THR A 202 -6.95 -11.81 22.29
N LEU A 203 -7.66 -11.43 21.23
CA LEU A 203 -7.12 -11.46 19.85
C LEU A 203 -5.88 -10.57 19.67
N PHE A 204 -5.84 -9.43 20.38
CA PHE A 204 -4.70 -8.54 20.38
C PHE A 204 -3.50 -9.12 21.11
N TRP A 205 -3.70 -9.71 22.30
CA TRP A 205 -2.64 -10.39 23.02
C TRP A 205 -2.12 -11.62 22.27
N ILE A 206 -2.98 -12.40 21.61
CA ILE A 206 -2.55 -13.50 20.73
C ILE A 206 -1.64 -12.98 19.61
N SER A 207 -2.00 -11.86 18.99
CA SER A 207 -1.18 -11.26 17.93
C SER A 207 0.17 -10.74 18.47
N ILE A 208 0.21 -10.25 19.72
CA ILE A 208 1.45 -9.87 20.41
C ILE A 208 2.30 -11.10 20.69
N LEU A 209 1.69 -12.19 21.17
CA LEU A 209 2.39 -13.44 21.47
C LEU A 209 3.02 -14.04 20.21
N PHE A 210 2.32 -14.02 19.07
CA PHE A 210 2.92 -14.38 17.79
C PHE A 210 4.10 -13.48 17.44
N GLY A 211 3.93 -12.15 17.55
CA GLY A 211 5.00 -11.20 17.26
C GLY A 211 6.24 -11.41 18.13
N ALA A 212 6.02 -11.64 19.43
CA ALA A 212 7.07 -11.92 20.41
C ALA A 212 7.77 -13.25 20.15
N PHE A 213 7.00 -14.32 19.88
CA PHE A 213 7.54 -15.65 19.58
C PHE A 213 8.45 -15.61 18.34
N PHE A 214 7.98 -15.04 17.22
CA PHE A 214 8.79 -14.98 16.00
C PHE A 214 9.95 -14.00 16.13
N SER A 215 9.78 -12.86 16.80
CA SER A 215 10.89 -11.93 17.08
C SER A 215 11.97 -12.57 17.92
N ALA A 216 11.59 -13.33 18.97
CA ALA A 216 12.53 -14.02 19.84
C ALA A 216 13.24 -15.15 19.09
N GLY A 217 12.50 -15.98 18.33
CA GLY A 217 13.08 -17.03 17.50
C GLY A 217 14.06 -16.49 16.46
N PHE A 218 13.70 -15.39 15.79
CA PHE A 218 14.59 -14.70 14.87
C PHE A 218 15.85 -14.16 15.55
N ALA A 219 15.70 -13.34 16.60
CA ALA A 219 16.85 -12.78 17.31
C ALA A 219 17.75 -13.88 17.87
N ALA A 220 17.18 -14.93 18.47
CA ALA A 220 17.93 -16.07 18.97
C ALA A 220 18.65 -16.83 17.86
N SER A 221 18.04 -17.01 16.69
CA SER A 221 18.69 -17.70 15.57
C SER A 221 19.95 -16.98 15.07
N ILE A 222 19.95 -15.64 15.13
CA ILE A 222 21.08 -14.80 14.71
C ILE A 222 22.14 -14.69 15.83
N LEU A 223 21.72 -14.57 17.09
CA LEU A 223 22.63 -14.40 18.23
C LEU A 223 23.26 -15.71 18.72
N LEU A 224 22.56 -16.85 18.59
CA LEU A 224 23.02 -18.20 18.98
C LEU A 224 23.41 -19.05 17.75
N PRO A 225 23.90 -18.40 16.68
CA PRO A 225 23.98 -18.88 15.30
C PRO A 225 23.43 -20.29 15.01
N SER A 226 22.12 -20.51 15.21
CA SER A 226 21.50 -21.85 15.20
C SER A 226 20.45 -22.01 14.10
N ALA A 227 20.77 -22.86 13.11
CA ALA A 227 19.85 -23.24 12.04
C ALA A 227 18.60 -23.97 12.58
N VAL A 228 18.74 -24.72 13.69
CA VAL A 228 17.60 -25.40 14.35
C VAL A 228 16.58 -24.38 14.85
N VAL A 229 17.04 -23.32 15.52
CA VAL A 229 16.17 -22.24 16.00
C VAL A 229 15.58 -21.47 14.82
N PHE A 230 16.36 -21.23 13.76
CA PHE A 230 15.85 -20.60 12.55
C PHE A 230 14.70 -21.38 11.89
N ARG A 231 14.77 -22.71 11.90
CA ARG A 231 13.72 -23.59 11.38
C ARG A 231 12.39 -23.53 12.15
N LEU A 232 12.36 -22.97 13.36
CA LEU A 232 11.09 -22.66 14.05
C LEU A 232 10.19 -21.70 13.25
N LYS A 233 10.74 -21.02 12.24
CA LYS A 233 9.93 -20.29 11.25
C LYS A 233 8.91 -21.17 10.53
N GLY A 234 9.06 -22.50 10.50
CA GLY A 234 8.03 -23.40 9.96
C GLY A 234 6.65 -23.18 10.58
N TYR A 235 6.61 -22.81 11.88
CA TYR A 235 5.37 -22.46 12.58
C TYR A 235 4.72 -21.16 12.08
N PHE A 236 5.38 -20.37 11.24
CA PHE A 236 4.82 -19.17 10.62
C PHE A 236 3.57 -19.49 9.78
N GLN A 237 3.42 -20.72 9.29
CA GLN A 237 2.21 -21.17 8.61
C GLN A 237 0.97 -21.12 9.52
N VAL A 238 1.11 -21.44 10.81
CA VAL A 238 0.00 -21.33 11.79
C VAL A 238 -0.46 -19.87 11.91
N PHE A 239 0.49 -18.94 11.97
CA PHE A 239 0.17 -17.52 11.96
C PHE A 239 -0.46 -17.07 10.64
N ARG A 240 -0.02 -17.60 9.49
CA ARG A 240 -0.65 -17.29 8.20
C ARG A 240 -2.12 -17.67 8.16
N VAL A 241 -2.50 -18.81 8.74
CA VAL A 241 -3.91 -19.21 8.90
C VAL A 241 -4.64 -18.21 9.80
N TRP A 242 -4.06 -17.86 10.95
CA TRP A 242 -4.60 -16.84 11.86
C TRP A 242 -4.83 -15.48 11.17
N PHE A 243 -3.86 -15.03 10.39
CA PHE A 243 -3.95 -13.79 9.60
C PHE A 243 -5.14 -13.85 8.65
N VAL A 244 -5.27 -14.92 7.87
CA VAL A 244 -6.36 -15.11 6.91
C VAL A 244 -7.71 -15.11 7.63
N VAL A 245 -7.83 -15.79 8.77
CA VAL A 245 -9.08 -15.81 9.57
C VAL A 245 -9.49 -14.40 10.02
N LEU A 246 -8.56 -13.63 10.59
CA LEU A 246 -8.84 -12.26 11.02
C LEU A 246 -9.14 -11.32 9.85
N PHE A 247 -8.45 -11.49 8.73
CA PHE A 247 -8.68 -10.73 7.50
C PHE A 247 -10.07 -11.01 6.91
N VAL A 248 -10.46 -12.29 6.83
CA VAL A 248 -11.80 -12.69 6.36
C VAL A 248 -12.87 -12.16 7.30
N ALA A 249 -12.66 -12.23 8.62
CA ALA A 249 -13.58 -11.65 9.60
C ALA A 249 -13.74 -10.13 9.43
N GLY A 250 -12.64 -9.39 9.28
CA GLY A 250 -12.66 -7.94 9.03
C GLY A 250 -13.35 -7.59 7.72
N THR A 251 -13.10 -8.36 6.65
CA THR A 251 -13.74 -8.19 5.35
C THR A 251 -15.23 -8.49 5.42
N ALA A 252 -15.65 -9.55 6.11
CA ALA A 252 -17.05 -9.89 6.31
C ALA A 252 -17.80 -8.77 7.06
N LEU A 253 -17.16 -8.14 8.05
CA LEU A 253 -17.70 -6.97 8.74
C LEU A 253 -17.87 -5.77 7.80
N LEU A 254 -16.90 -5.50 6.93
CA LEU A 254 -17.01 -4.45 5.91
C LEU A 254 -18.13 -4.74 4.92
N VAL A 255 -18.27 -5.99 4.45
CA VAL A 255 -19.35 -6.40 3.56
C VAL A 255 -20.72 -6.24 4.23
N ARG A 256 -20.83 -6.63 5.50
CA ARG A 256 -22.06 -6.41 6.28
C ARG A 256 -22.37 -4.92 6.40
N ALA A 257 -21.37 -4.10 6.76
CA ALA A 257 -21.53 -2.66 6.88
C ALA A 257 -21.92 -1.99 5.55
N PHE A 258 -21.40 -2.48 4.43
CA PHE A 258 -21.77 -2.04 3.09
C PHE A 258 -23.24 -2.35 2.76
N ARG A 259 -23.70 -3.57 3.12
CA ARG A 259 -25.10 -4.00 2.92
C ARG A 259 -26.07 -3.20 3.78
N THR A 260 -25.72 -2.95 5.04
CA THR A 260 -26.56 -2.24 6.02
C THR A 260 -26.33 -0.73 6.04
N ALA A 261 -25.61 -0.15 5.07
CA ALA A 261 -25.29 1.27 5.06
C ALA A 261 -26.57 2.12 4.93
N PRO A 262 -26.84 3.08 5.85
CA PRO A 262 -28.08 3.86 5.86
C PRO A 262 -28.15 4.89 4.73
N THR A 263 -27.00 5.35 4.22
CA THR A 263 -26.92 6.38 3.19
C THR A 263 -26.04 5.95 2.02
N ARG A 264 -26.30 6.49 0.82
CA ARG A 264 -25.45 6.25 -0.37
C ARG A 264 -24.00 6.67 -0.13
N VAL A 265 -23.79 7.78 0.59
CA VAL A 265 -22.45 8.27 0.95
C VAL A 265 -21.72 7.25 1.83
N ARG A 266 -22.37 6.70 2.86
CA ARG A 266 -21.77 5.68 3.73
C ARG A 266 -21.48 4.39 2.98
N ARG A 267 -22.33 4.02 2.02
CA ARG A 267 -22.10 2.87 1.14
C ARG A 267 -20.86 3.08 0.26
N ASP A 268 -20.71 4.25 -0.35
CA ASP A 268 -19.54 4.57 -1.17
C ASP A 268 -18.24 4.64 -0.35
N GLN A 269 -18.30 5.21 0.86
CA GLN A 269 -17.20 5.18 1.83
C GLN A 269 -16.67 3.76 2.03
N ILE A 270 -17.55 2.81 2.35
CA ILE A 270 -17.18 1.41 2.61
C ILE A 270 -16.79 0.69 1.32
N ARG A 271 -17.41 1.03 0.17
CA ARG A 271 -17.08 0.46 -1.13
C ARG A 271 -15.61 0.66 -1.47
N TRP A 272 -15.08 1.87 -1.28
CA TRP A 272 -13.68 2.17 -1.56
C TRP A 272 -12.75 1.45 -0.59
N VAL A 273 -13.11 1.35 0.70
CA VAL A 273 -12.36 0.52 1.66
C VAL A 273 -12.32 -0.94 1.21
N LEU A 274 -13.45 -1.52 0.80
CA LEU A 274 -13.52 -2.88 0.28
C LEU A 274 -12.68 -3.08 -0.99
N ILE A 275 -12.71 -2.14 -1.93
CA ILE A 275 -11.87 -2.17 -3.13
C ILE A 275 -10.39 -2.17 -2.75
N GLY A 276 -9.97 -1.34 -1.79
CA GLY A 276 -8.59 -1.32 -1.31
C GLY A 276 -8.15 -2.60 -0.63
N VAL A 277 -9.00 -3.13 0.26
CA VAL A 277 -8.72 -4.36 1.01
C VAL A 277 -8.66 -5.57 0.09
N LEU A 278 -9.69 -5.77 -0.75
CA LEU A 278 -9.75 -6.91 -1.66
C LEU A 278 -8.77 -6.77 -2.83
N GLY A 279 -8.64 -5.58 -3.41
CA GLY A 279 -7.71 -5.33 -4.51
C GLY A 279 -6.26 -5.32 -4.06
N GLY A 280 -5.98 -4.78 -2.87
CA GLY A 280 -4.62 -4.63 -2.37
C GLY A 280 -4.09 -5.87 -1.66
N LEU A 281 -4.83 -6.42 -0.70
CA LEU A 281 -4.40 -7.59 0.07
C LEU A 281 -4.90 -8.92 -0.53
N GLY A 282 -5.97 -8.90 -1.31
CA GLY A 282 -6.57 -10.13 -1.86
C GLY A 282 -5.61 -10.94 -2.73
N PRO A 283 -4.93 -10.37 -3.74
CA PRO A 283 -3.98 -11.12 -4.56
C PRO A 283 -2.88 -11.79 -3.73
N PHE A 284 -2.30 -11.07 -2.77
CA PHE A 284 -1.31 -11.63 -1.84
C PHE A 284 -1.88 -12.78 -1.00
N LEU A 285 -3.07 -12.62 -0.44
CA LEU A 285 -3.65 -13.63 0.43
C LEU A 285 -4.13 -14.87 -0.32
N PHE A 286 -4.78 -14.70 -1.47
CA PHE A 286 -5.44 -15.80 -2.18
C PHE A 286 -4.60 -16.43 -3.27
N LEU A 287 -3.71 -15.68 -3.94
CA LEU A 287 -2.91 -16.19 -5.06
C LEU A 287 -1.48 -16.57 -4.66
N TYR A 288 -1.00 -16.06 -3.52
CA TYR A 288 0.31 -16.39 -2.97
C TYR A 288 0.23 -17.14 -1.63
N GLN A 289 -0.34 -16.52 -0.59
CA GLN A 289 -0.26 -17.05 0.77
C GLN A 289 -1.10 -18.31 0.99
N LEU A 290 -2.34 -18.36 0.47
CA LEU A 290 -3.23 -19.50 0.65
C LEU A 290 -2.70 -20.79 -0.02
N PRO A 291 -2.25 -20.78 -1.29
CA PRO A 291 -1.60 -21.95 -1.89
C PRO A 291 -0.40 -22.42 -1.07
N ARG A 292 0.47 -21.50 -0.64
CA ARG A 292 1.66 -21.82 0.18
C ARG A 292 1.31 -22.37 1.56
N ALA A 293 0.21 -21.92 2.16
CA ALA A 293 -0.28 -22.44 3.43
C ALA A 293 -0.83 -23.87 3.30
N LEU A 294 -1.33 -24.24 2.12
CA LEU A 294 -1.81 -25.59 1.79
C LEU A 294 -0.71 -26.49 1.22
N GLY A 295 0.54 -26.03 1.14
CA GLY A 295 1.66 -26.78 0.57
C GLY A 295 1.69 -26.83 -0.97
N ALA A 296 0.85 -26.04 -1.65
CA ALA A 296 0.82 -25.93 -3.11
C ALA A 296 1.76 -24.84 -3.63
N VAL A 297 2.08 -24.92 -4.93
CA VAL A 297 2.81 -23.87 -5.66
C VAL A 297 1.93 -22.62 -5.77
N SER A 298 2.49 -21.45 -5.52
CA SER A 298 1.77 -20.18 -5.62
C SER A 298 1.50 -19.79 -7.07
N VAL A 299 0.32 -19.22 -7.34
CA VAL A 299 -0.10 -18.78 -8.68
C VAL A 299 0.67 -17.53 -9.11
N LEU A 300 0.91 -16.63 -8.16
CA LEU A 300 1.77 -15.47 -8.34
C LEU A 300 3.04 -15.64 -7.51
N SER A 301 4.13 -15.03 -7.97
CA SER A 301 5.30 -14.82 -7.12
C SER A 301 4.94 -13.86 -5.97
N GLU A 302 5.72 -13.91 -4.88
CA GLU A 302 5.55 -12.98 -3.76
C GLU A 302 5.64 -11.52 -4.23
N GLU A 303 6.53 -11.30 -5.20
CA GLU A 303 6.84 -10.00 -5.75
C GLU A 303 5.63 -9.43 -6.50
N ALA A 304 5.10 -10.21 -7.44
CA ALA A 304 3.94 -9.87 -8.25
C ALA A 304 2.68 -9.67 -7.39
N ALA A 305 2.48 -10.51 -6.37
CA ALA A 305 1.31 -10.40 -5.50
C ALA A 305 1.37 -9.15 -4.60
N SER A 306 2.56 -8.79 -4.11
CA SER A 306 2.75 -7.61 -3.26
C SER A 306 2.71 -6.29 -4.03
N ALA A 307 2.87 -6.30 -5.36
CA ALA A 307 2.70 -5.10 -6.19
C ALA A 307 1.30 -4.48 -6.07
N PHE A 308 0.30 -5.28 -5.71
CA PHE A 308 -1.07 -4.82 -5.49
C PHE A 308 -1.25 -4.03 -4.19
N PHE A 309 -0.33 -4.14 -3.22
CA PHE A 309 -0.43 -3.48 -1.92
C PHE A 309 -0.66 -1.97 -2.01
N VAL A 310 -0.18 -1.31 -3.07
CA VAL A 310 -0.41 0.13 -3.33
C VAL A 310 -1.90 0.51 -3.44
N LEU A 311 -2.76 -0.42 -3.86
CA LEU A 311 -4.20 -0.19 -4.01
C LEU A 311 -4.90 0.05 -2.67
N LEU A 312 -4.41 -0.60 -1.60
CA LEU A 312 -5.00 -0.50 -0.26
C LEU A 312 -4.95 0.95 0.27
N PRO A 313 -3.77 1.56 0.48
CA PRO A 313 -3.71 2.92 0.99
C PRO A 313 -4.32 3.92 -0.01
N LEU A 314 -4.32 3.64 -1.33
CA LEU A 314 -4.87 4.55 -2.33
C LEU A 314 -6.39 4.63 -2.22
N ALA A 315 -7.03 3.47 -2.12
CA ALA A 315 -8.47 3.39 -1.95
C ALA A 315 -8.91 3.91 -0.56
N LEU A 316 -8.08 3.73 0.47
CA LEU A 316 -8.30 4.32 1.79
C LEU A 316 -8.20 5.86 1.75
N ALA A 317 -7.18 6.41 1.09
CA ALA A 317 -7.05 7.86 0.90
C ALA A 317 -8.26 8.42 0.13
N LEU A 318 -8.72 7.72 -0.91
CA LEU A 318 -9.96 8.02 -1.62
C LEU A 318 -11.18 8.02 -0.69
N ALA A 319 -11.38 6.97 0.11
CA ALA A 319 -12.49 6.88 1.05
C ALA A 319 -12.47 8.03 2.09
N ILE A 320 -11.28 8.37 2.59
CA ILE A 320 -11.09 9.35 3.66
C ILE A 320 -11.25 10.77 3.15
N PHE A 321 -10.50 11.14 2.11
CA PHE A 321 -10.49 12.52 1.63
C PHE A 321 -11.72 12.82 0.75
N LYS A 322 -12.03 11.98 -0.24
CA LYS A 322 -13.16 12.26 -1.13
C LYS A 322 -14.52 12.06 -0.46
N TYR A 323 -14.68 10.93 0.23
CA TYR A 323 -15.97 10.54 0.81
C TYR A 323 -16.09 10.88 2.28
N ARG A 324 -15.08 11.52 2.88
CA ARG A 324 -15.09 11.97 4.28
C ARG A 324 -15.34 10.81 5.27
N LEU A 325 -14.77 9.63 5.02
CA LEU A 325 -14.93 8.43 5.87
C LEU A 325 -14.70 8.72 7.37
N LEU A 326 -13.74 9.60 7.65
CA LEU A 326 -13.36 10.04 8.98
C LEU A 326 -13.63 11.53 9.17
N ASP A 327 -14.68 12.11 8.56
CA ASP A 327 -15.04 13.55 8.50
C ASP A 327 -13.88 14.56 8.44
N VAL A 328 -12.84 14.23 7.67
CA VAL A 328 -11.71 15.14 7.43
C VAL A 328 -12.24 16.43 6.76
N PRO A 329 -11.79 17.63 7.20
CA PRO A 329 -12.23 18.90 6.63
C PRO A 329 -11.95 19.04 5.13
N ALA A 330 -12.87 19.67 4.39
CA ALA A 330 -12.83 19.75 2.94
C ALA A 330 -11.66 20.57 2.37
N PHE A 331 -11.06 21.49 3.13
CA PHE A 331 -9.97 22.35 2.67
C PHE A 331 -8.65 21.58 2.45
N VAL A 332 -8.51 20.41 3.06
CA VAL A 332 -7.31 19.56 2.93
C VAL A 332 -7.41 18.61 1.72
N ASN A 333 -8.61 18.43 1.18
CA ASN A 333 -8.94 17.29 0.31
C ASN A 333 -8.31 17.32 -1.08
N LYS A 334 -7.94 18.48 -1.64
CA LYS A 334 -7.39 18.52 -3.00
C LYS A 334 -5.87 18.46 -2.96
N SER A 335 -5.22 19.34 -2.21
CA SER A 335 -3.75 19.43 -2.23
C SER A 335 -3.07 18.19 -1.67
N VAL A 336 -3.57 17.62 -0.56
CA VAL A 336 -2.98 16.39 0.01
C VAL A 336 -3.23 15.21 -0.91
N VAL A 337 -4.45 15.03 -1.41
CA VAL A 337 -4.76 13.96 -2.37
C VAL A 337 -3.93 14.09 -3.63
N TYR A 338 -3.78 15.28 -4.20
CA TYR A 338 -3.01 15.48 -5.42
C TYR A 338 -1.51 15.25 -5.19
N ALA A 339 -0.95 15.75 -4.08
CA ALA A 339 0.44 15.48 -3.74
C ALA A 339 0.68 13.98 -3.56
N LEU A 340 -0.24 13.32 -2.85
CA LEU A 340 -0.16 11.91 -2.50
C LEU A 340 -0.34 11.01 -3.75
N LEU A 341 -1.28 11.34 -4.62
CA LEU A 341 -1.48 10.64 -5.89
C LEU A 341 -0.34 10.90 -6.88
N THR A 342 0.20 12.12 -6.92
CA THR A 342 1.37 12.43 -7.75
C THR A 342 2.57 11.58 -7.30
N ALA A 343 2.79 11.45 -5.99
CA ALA A 343 3.82 10.56 -5.45
C ALA A 343 3.59 9.10 -5.87
N VAL A 344 2.35 8.59 -5.82
CA VAL A 344 2.02 7.23 -6.32
C VAL A 344 2.27 7.11 -7.81
N THR A 345 1.92 8.12 -8.60
CA THR A 345 2.06 8.10 -10.06
C THR A 345 3.53 8.08 -10.45
N VAL A 346 4.35 8.91 -9.79
CA VAL A 346 5.82 8.90 -9.93
C VAL A 346 6.39 7.58 -9.45
N GLY A 347 5.81 6.99 -8.41
CA GLY A 347 6.22 5.70 -7.91
C GLY A 347 5.96 4.55 -8.90
N VAL A 348 4.69 4.39 -9.32
CA VAL A 348 4.28 3.43 -10.36
C VAL A 348 5.05 3.63 -11.65
N TYR A 349 5.39 4.87 -12.02
CA TYR A 349 6.27 5.17 -13.14
C TYR A 349 7.63 4.50 -12.99
N MET A 350 8.32 4.76 -11.88
CA MET A 350 9.63 4.17 -11.64
C MET A 350 9.56 2.65 -11.68
N LEU A 351 8.49 2.06 -11.14
CA LEU A 351 8.25 0.63 -11.19
C LEU A 351 8.04 0.06 -12.59
N ALA A 352 7.22 0.71 -13.41
CA ALA A 352 6.97 0.28 -14.78
C ALA A 352 8.25 0.34 -15.62
N VAL A 353 9.03 1.42 -15.47
CA VAL A 353 10.33 1.57 -16.16
C VAL A 353 11.27 0.44 -15.76
N GLU A 354 11.33 0.11 -14.47
CA GLU A 354 12.18 -0.95 -13.95
C GLU A 354 11.73 -2.34 -14.40
N ALA A 355 10.43 -2.63 -14.35
CA ALA A 355 9.86 -3.90 -14.81
C ALA A 355 10.05 -4.15 -16.32
N MET A 356 10.18 -3.08 -17.11
CA MET A 356 10.43 -3.19 -18.54
C MET A 356 11.91 -3.45 -18.87
N LYS A 357 12.87 -3.12 -17.99
CA LYS A 357 14.31 -3.37 -18.24
C LYS A 357 14.66 -4.81 -18.67
N PRO A 358 14.21 -5.88 -17.99
CA PRO A 358 14.58 -7.25 -18.36
C PRO A 358 14.03 -7.70 -19.72
N LEU A 359 12.82 -7.26 -20.12
CA LEU A 359 12.25 -7.54 -21.45
C LEU A 359 13.13 -7.02 -22.59
N PHE A 360 13.91 -5.98 -22.31
CA PHE A 360 14.84 -5.39 -23.27
C PHE A 360 16.30 -5.85 -23.06
N ALA A 361 16.64 -6.45 -21.92
CA ALA A 361 17.95 -7.04 -21.65
C ALA A 361 18.14 -8.43 -22.30
N VAL A 362 17.08 -9.23 -22.37
CA VAL A 362 17.14 -10.66 -22.78
C VAL A 362 17.34 -10.88 -24.29
N ARG A 363 17.45 -9.83 -25.12
CA ARG A 363 17.65 -9.98 -26.57
C ARG A 363 18.91 -9.36 -27.16
N THR A 364 19.83 -8.89 -26.31
CA THR A 364 21.07 -8.30 -26.78
C THR A 364 22.26 -8.93 -26.08
N GLY A 365 22.99 -9.79 -26.79
CA GLY A 365 24.37 -10.11 -26.44
C GLY A 365 25.16 -8.81 -26.20
N ALA A 366 26.02 -8.85 -25.18
CA ALA A 366 26.79 -7.72 -24.69
C ALA A 366 27.37 -6.88 -25.84
N GLY A 367 26.91 -5.63 -26.00
CA GLY A 367 27.50 -4.75 -27.01
C GLY A 367 26.80 -3.44 -27.34
N ARG A 368 25.53 -3.19 -26.96
CA ARG A 368 24.80 -2.00 -27.44
C ARG A 368 24.03 -1.27 -26.34
N LYS A 369 24.76 -0.49 -25.52
CA LYS A 369 24.22 0.42 -24.48
C LYS A 369 23.14 1.40 -24.99
N TRP A 370 23.10 1.66 -26.31
CA TRP A 370 22.11 2.54 -26.94
C TRP A 370 20.72 1.90 -27.08
N LEU A 371 20.62 0.56 -27.09
CA LEU A 371 19.35 -0.15 -27.23
C LEU A 371 18.56 -0.17 -25.90
N SER A 372 19.24 -0.26 -24.75
CA SER A 372 18.60 -0.11 -23.43
C SER A 372 18.15 1.34 -23.18
N ALA A 373 18.90 2.32 -23.69
CA ALA A 373 18.48 3.72 -23.70
C ALA A 373 17.23 3.94 -24.57
N GLY A 374 17.17 3.30 -25.75
CA GLY A 374 15.98 3.33 -26.62
C GLY A 374 14.75 2.67 -25.98
N ALA A 375 14.94 1.55 -25.27
CA ALA A 375 13.89 0.89 -24.51
C ALA A 375 13.36 1.74 -23.35
N ALA A 376 14.25 2.36 -22.57
CA ALA A 376 13.88 3.30 -21.52
C ALA A 376 13.15 4.53 -22.09
N PHE A 377 13.56 4.99 -23.28
CA PHE A 377 12.90 6.08 -24.00
C PHE A 377 11.50 5.70 -24.48
N VAL A 378 11.31 4.50 -25.02
CA VAL A 378 9.99 3.96 -25.42
C VAL A 378 9.09 3.78 -24.19
N ALA A 379 9.64 3.28 -23.08
CA ALA A 379 8.93 3.16 -21.81
C ALA A 379 8.46 4.54 -21.29
N ALA A 380 9.33 5.55 -21.37
CA ALA A 380 9.01 6.92 -21.01
C ALA A 380 7.95 7.54 -21.94
N LEU A 381 8.01 7.27 -23.25
CA LEU A 381 7.05 7.75 -24.24
C LEU A 381 5.66 7.12 -24.05
N ALA A 382 5.58 5.81 -23.81
CA ALA A 382 4.33 5.11 -23.54
C ALA A 382 3.70 5.53 -22.20
N PHE A 383 4.50 6.05 -21.28
CA PHE A 383 4.03 6.48 -19.97
C PHE A 383 3.29 7.83 -19.99
N ALA A 384 3.67 8.77 -20.87
CA ALA A 384 2.98 10.06 -20.98
C ALA A 384 1.45 9.92 -21.17
N PRO A 385 0.94 9.08 -22.10
CA PRO A 385 -0.50 8.85 -22.23
C PRO A 385 -1.10 8.04 -21.07
N ALA A 386 -0.37 7.08 -20.49
CA ALA A 386 -0.83 6.31 -19.34
C ALA A 386 -1.02 7.19 -18.09
N ARG A 387 -0.07 8.10 -17.82
CA ARG A 387 -0.17 9.13 -16.78
C ARG A 387 -1.40 10.00 -16.98
N ALA A 388 -1.61 10.50 -18.19
CA ALA A 388 -2.78 11.31 -18.50
C ALA A 388 -4.09 10.54 -18.27
N TRP A 389 -4.10 9.23 -18.54
CA TRP A 389 -5.26 8.38 -18.29
C TRP A 389 -5.51 8.14 -16.81
N ILE A 390 -4.47 7.85 -16.01
CA ILE A 390 -4.56 7.71 -14.55
C ILE A 390 -5.03 9.02 -13.91
N GLN A 391 -4.46 10.15 -14.32
CA GLN A 391 -4.90 11.48 -13.86
C GLN A 391 -6.36 11.75 -14.22
N LYS A 392 -6.79 11.44 -15.46
CA LYS A 392 -8.20 11.58 -15.87
C LYS A 392 -9.16 10.68 -15.06
N LEU A 393 -8.78 9.43 -14.81
CA LEU A 393 -9.58 8.50 -13.99
C LEU A 393 -9.78 9.05 -12.57
N VAL A 394 -8.70 9.58 -12.01
CA VAL A 394 -8.69 10.21 -10.69
C VAL A 394 -9.51 11.49 -10.70
N ASP A 395 -9.27 12.40 -11.64
CA ASP A 395 -10.01 13.65 -11.72
C ASP A 395 -11.51 13.37 -11.88
N ARG A 396 -11.88 12.39 -12.71
CA ARG A 396 -13.27 11.94 -12.84
C ARG A 396 -13.81 11.31 -11.57
N ALA A 397 -12.98 10.61 -10.80
CA ALA A 397 -13.37 10.12 -9.49
C ALA A 397 -13.58 11.29 -8.53
N PHE A 398 -12.59 12.15 -8.28
CA PHE A 398 -12.60 13.19 -7.25
C PHE A 398 -13.46 14.40 -7.58
N PHE A 399 -13.54 14.81 -8.85
CA PHE A 399 -14.17 16.06 -9.29
C PHE A 399 -15.48 15.86 -10.03
N ARG A 400 -16.10 14.68 -9.95
CA ARG A 400 -17.40 14.42 -10.60
C ARG A 400 -18.50 15.45 -10.25
N ARG A 401 -18.36 16.18 -9.13
CA ARG A 401 -19.23 17.33 -8.76
C ARG A 401 -18.61 18.70 -9.05
N GLY A 402 -17.35 18.93 -8.69
CA GLY A 402 -16.70 20.24 -8.88
C GLY A 402 -16.30 20.59 -10.31
N TYR A 403 -16.16 19.59 -11.19
CA TYR A 403 -15.96 19.80 -12.63
C TYR A 403 -17.22 20.41 -13.26
N ASN A 404 -18.40 19.93 -12.87
CA ASN A 404 -19.67 20.46 -13.34
C ASN A 404 -19.92 21.88 -12.82
N GLU A 405 -19.57 22.22 -11.58
CA GLU A 405 -19.75 23.58 -11.04
C GLU A 405 -18.88 24.62 -11.76
N ARG A 406 -17.59 24.31 -12.01
CA ARG A 406 -16.69 25.24 -12.72
C ARG A 406 -16.96 25.31 -14.23
N LEU A 407 -17.38 24.20 -14.83
CA LEU A 407 -17.81 24.17 -16.22
C LEU A 407 -19.12 24.95 -16.38
N ALA A 408 -20.09 24.75 -15.49
CA ALA A 408 -21.35 25.50 -15.46
C ALA A 408 -21.10 27.01 -15.25
N LEU A 409 -20.20 27.40 -14.34
CA LEU A 409 -19.80 28.81 -14.16
C LEU A 409 -19.10 29.40 -15.40
N ARG A 410 -18.25 28.62 -16.08
CA ARG A 410 -17.58 29.06 -17.31
C ARG A 410 -18.55 29.17 -18.49
N GLU A 411 -19.39 28.17 -18.70
CA GLU A 411 -20.44 28.19 -19.72
C GLU A 411 -21.43 29.33 -19.47
N PHE A 412 -21.79 29.60 -18.21
CA PHE A 412 -22.59 30.76 -17.84
C PHE A 412 -21.85 32.07 -18.13
N ALA A 413 -20.58 32.21 -17.73
CA ALA A 413 -19.81 33.43 -17.98
C ALA A 413 -19.64 33.72 -19.49
N GLU A 414 -19.42 32.68 -20.30
CA GLU A 414 -19.35 32.82 -21.76
C GLU A 414 -20.71 33.16 -22.39
N ARG A 415 -21.81 32.59 -21.89
CA ARG A 415 -23.17 32.94 -22.35
C ARG A 415 -23.57 34.36 -21.92
N ALA A 416 -23.27 34.74 -20.68
CA ALA A 416 -23.54 36.08 -20.15
C ALA A 416 -22.74 37.16 -20.90
N GLY A 417 -21.49 36.86 -21.30
CA GLY A 417 -20.68 37.76 -22.12
C GLY A 417 -21.18 37.94 -23.56
N LYS A 418 -22.09 37.08 -24.03
CA LYS A 418 -22.70 37.14 -25.38
C LYS A 418 -24.17 37.56 -25.35
N ALA A 419 -24.72 37.84 -24.17
CA ALA A 419 -26.12 38.21 -23.99
C ALA A 419 -26.34 39.68 -24.35
N TRP A 420 -27.42 39.96 -25.10
CA TRP A 420 -27.76 41.30 -25.59
C TRP A 420 -28.82 42.00 -24.72
N SER A 421 -29.42 41.28 -23.77
CA SER A 421 -30.40 41.82 -22.83
C SER A 421 -30.23 41.25 -21.42
N ALA A 422 -30.70 41.99 -20.41
CA ALA A 422 -30.73 41.51 -19.02
C ALA A 422 -31.60 40.25 -18.86
N GLY A 423 -32.64 40.10 -19.69
CA GLY A 423 -33.49 38.90 -19.71
C GLY A 423 -32.74 37.64 -20.14
N ASP A 424 -31.85 37.75 -21.13
CA ASP A 424 -31.05 36.63 -21.63
C ASP A 424 -29.99 36.15 -20.62
N VAL A 425 -29.43 37.08 -19.84
CA VAL A 425 -28.50 36.72 -18.75
C VAL A 425 -29.25 35.98 -17.64
N LEU A 426 -30.45 36.44 -17.29
CA LEU A 426 -31.26 35.85 -16.23
C LEU A 426 -31.77 34.45 -16.60
N SER A 427 -32.26 34.26 -17.82
CA SER A 427 -32.69 32.94 -18.30
C SER A 427 -31.51 31.96 -18.37
N GLY A 428 -30.37 32.38 -18.92
CA GLY A 428 -29.15 31.57 -18.94
C GLY A 428 -28.64 31.21 -17.54
N PHE A 429 -28.81 32.10 -16.56
CA PHE A 429 -28.46 31.84 -15.16
C PHE A 429 -29.36 30.78 -14.54
N ALA A 430 -30.68 30.86 -14.76
CA ALA A 430 -31.63 29.89 -14.23
C ALA A 430 -31.47 28.50 -14.86
N ASP A 431 -31.25 28.41 -16.17
CA ASP A 431 -30.99 27.13 -16.85
C ASP A 431 -29.72 26.47 -16.32
N THR A 432 -28.68 27.27 -16.06
CA THR A 432 -27.43 26.80 -15.47
C THR A 432 -27.65 26.32 -14.02
N LEU A 433 -28.42 27.07 -13.23
CA LEU A 433 -28.77 26.68 -11.85
C LEU A 433 -29.61 25.40 -11.80
N ALA A 434 -30.62 25.27 -12.66
CA ALA A 434 -31.48 24.10 -12.73
C ALA A 434 -30.72 22.85 -13.20
N GLY A 435 -29.73 23.01 -14.08
CA GLY A 435 -28.85 21.92 -14.51
C GLY A 435 -27.75 21.55 -13.50
N ALA A 436 -27.26 22.51 -12.72
CA ALA A 436 -26.15 22.32 -11.78
C ALA A 436 -26.59 21.95 -10.36
N LEU A 437 -27.77 22.40 -9.93
CA LEU A 437 -28.34 22.17 -8.60
C LEU A 437 -29.69 21.46 -8.72
N PRO A 438 -29.99 20.46 -7.87
CA PRO A 438 -31.29 19.81 -7.84
C PRO A 438 -32.29 20.69 -7.10
N VAL A 439 -32.70 21.80 -7.71
CA VAL A 439 -33.67 22.76 -7.18
C VAL A 439 -34.96 22.68 -7.98
N GLU A 440 -36.10 22.59 -7.30
CA GLU A 440 -37.43 22.52 -7.93
C GLU A 440 -37.97 23.90 -8.34
N ARG A 441 -37.43 24.98 -7.76
CA ARG A 441 -37.89 26.36 -7.98
C ARG A 441 -36.71 27.32 -8.00
N THR A 442 -36.69 28.23 -8.97
CA THR A 442 -35.66 29.29 -9.07
C THR A 442 -36.30 30.63 -9.39
N GLY A 443 -35.78 31.70 -8.80
CA GLY A 443 -36.23 33.07 -9.05
C GLY A 443 -35.10 34.07 -8.90
N ALA A 444 -35.19 35.17 -9.65
CA ALA A 444 -34.23 36.27 -9.59
C ALA A 444 -34.95 37.61 -9.41
N PHE A 445 -34.45 38.41 -8.47
CA PHE A 445 -34.96 39.75 -8.16
C PHE A 445 -33.96 40.79 -8.64
N VAL A 446 -34.41 41.69 -9.51
CA VAL A 446 -33.57 42.79 -9.99
C VAL A 446 -34.10 44.08 -9.36
N PRO A 447 -33.29 44.78 -8.56
CA PRO A 447 -33.69 46.08 -8.05
C PRO A 447 -33.80 47.09 -9.19
N SER A 448 -34.98 47.68 -9.37
CA SER A 448 -35.19 48.73 -10.35
C SER A 448 -34.61 50.05 -9.82
N PRO A 449 -33.85 50.84 -10.61
CA PRO A 449 -33.36 52.14 -10.17
C PRO A 449 -34.54 53.10 -9.96
N GLY A 450 -34.86 53.41 -8.70
CA GLY A 450 -35.90 54.37 -8.32
C GLY A 450 -37.16 53.71 -7.74
N ARG A 451 -37.24 53.65 -6.40
CA ARG A 451 -38.43 53.51 -5.52
C ARG A 451 -39.57 52.53 -5.88
N ALA A 452 -39.42 51.61 -6.84
CA ALA A 452 -40.34 50.48 -7.02
C ALA A 452 -39.87 49.27 -6.18
N PRO A 453 -40.76 48.50 -5.54
CA PRO A 453 -40.39 47.22 -4.93
C PRO A 453 -39.75 46.32 -6.00
N ALA A 454 -38.73 45.55 -5.61
CA ALA A 454 -37.98 44.71 -6.54
C ALA A 454 -38.92 43.74 -7.27
N GLY A 455 -39.20 44.00 -8.55
CA GLY A 455 -39.96 43.09 -9.39
C GLY A 455 -39.15 41.81 -9.62
N ALA A 456 -39.77 40.64 -9.42
CA ALA A 456 -39.17 39.38 -9.83
C ALA A 456 -38.98 39.38 -11.35
N ALA A 457 -37.73 39.38 -11.80
CA ALA A 457 -37.37 39.49 -13.22
C ALA A 457 -37.33 38.13 -13.93
N LEU A 458 -37.32 37.02 -13.17
CA LEU A 458 -37.38 35.67 -13.72
C LEU A 458 -38.07 34.73 -12.73
N ARG A 459 -39.01 33.91 -13.22
CA ARG A 459 -39.80 32.94 -12.43
C ARG A 459 -39.85 31.59 -13.15
N THR A 460 -39.38 30.54 -12.49
CA THR A 460 -39.59 29.15 -12.92
C THR A 460 -40.03 28.33 -11.72
N GLY A 461 -41.30 27.93 -11.70
CA GLY A 461 -41.92 27.12 -10.64
C GLY A 461 -42.32 27.87 -9.35
N LEU A 462 -42.35 29.22 -9.36
CA LEU A 462 -42.81 30.03 -8.22
C LEU A 462 -44.30 30.37 -8.34
N ASP A 463 -45.08 30.11 -7.28
CA ASP A 463 -46.50 30.46 -7.19
C ASP A 463 -46.69 31.98 -6.99
N ASP A 464 -47.76 32.55 -7.57
CA ASP A 464 -48.00 34.01 -7.61
C ASP A 464 -48.12 34.68 -6.22
N GLY A 465 -48.35 33.92 -5.16
CA GLY A 465 -48.47 34.41 -3.77
C GLY A 465 -47.16 34.49 -2.98
N ALA A 466 -46.03 34.02 -3.51
CA ALA A 466 -44.77 33.93 -2.75
C ALA A 466 -43.94 35.24 -2.71
N VAL A 467 -44.41 36.30 -3.39
CA VAL A 467 -43.62 37.51 -3.69
C VAL A 467 -44.34 38.81 -3.28
N ALA A 468 -45.31 38.74 -2.37
CA ALA A 468 -45.94 39.93 -1.80
C ALA A 468 -45.00 40.66 -0.82
#